data_AF-A0A357CGZ4-F1
#
_entry.id   AF-A0A357CGZ4-F1
#
_cell.length_a   1.000
_cell.length_b   1.000
_cell.length_c   1.000
_cell.angle_alpha   90.00
_cell.angle_beta   90.00
_cell.angle_gamma   90.00
#
_symmetry.space_group_name_H-M   'P 1'
#
loop_
_entity.id
_entity.type
_entity.pdbx_description
1 polymer ?
#
loop_
_entity_poly.entity_id
_entity_poly.type
_entity_poly.pdbx_seq_one_letter_code
_entity_poly.pdbx_strand_id
1 'polypeptide(L)'
;MRFVLVHGWGFHAGIFVDFIGHLDGAEVTLIDLGFVAGGPKGASDWPSDAIAIGHSLGLLWLLQRGQGRFRALVSVQGFDCFCCHVAPSRVAALRRGLER
;
A
#
# COMPACT_ATOMS: atom_id res chain seq x y z
N MET A 1 -18.00 -5.62 -3.54
CA MET A 1 -17.24 -4.77 -2.58
C MET A 1 -16.04 -4.19 -3.31
N ARG A 2 -15.50 -3.07 -2.83
CA ARG A 2 -14.33 -2.41 -3.44
C ARG A 2 -13.14 -2.45 -2.49
N PHE A 3 -11.96 -2.75 -3.01
CA PHE A 3 -10.72 -2.74 -2.25
C PHE A 3 -9.67 -1.88 -2.95
N VAL A 4 -8.86 -1.20 -2.15
CA VAL A 4 -7.59 -0.62 -2.60
C VAL A 4 -6.46 -1.28 -1.83
N LEU A 5 -5.45 -1.80 -2.53
CA LEU A 5 -4.32 -2.50 -1.92
C LEU A 5 -3.03 -1.77 -2.25
N VAL A 6 -2.23 -1.49 -1.21
CA VAL A 6 -0.98 -0.74 -1.32
C VAL A 6 0.15 -1.55 -0.70
N HIS A 7 1.17 -1.85 -1.50
CA HIS A 7 2.29 -2.68 -1.07
C HIS A 7 3.32 -1.90 -0.25
N GLY A 8 4.22 -2.65 0.40
CA GLY A 8 5.34 -2.09 1.17
C GLY A 8 6.58 -1.85 0.32
N TRP A 9 7.61 -1.28 0.96
CA TRP A 9 8.94 -1.10 0.35
C TRP A 9 9.57 -2.43 -0.09
N GLY A 10 10.25 -2.43 -1.24
CA GLY A 10 10.91 -3.62 -1.80
C GLY A 10 9.98 -4.58 -2.55
N PHE A 11 8.74 -4.17 -2.80
CA PHE A 11 7.76 -4.94 -3.56
C PHE A 11 7.17 -4.12 -4.71
N HIS A 12 6.41 -4.79 -5.57
CA HIS A 12 5.45 -4.20 -6.50
C HIS A 12 4.04 -4.74 -6.19
N ALA A 13 3.01 -4.19 -6.82
CA ALA A 13 1.61 -4.56 -6.55
C ALA A 13 1.27 -6.06 -6.73
N GLY A 14 2.06 -6.82 -7.49
CA GLY A 14 1.90 -8.26 -7.70
C GLY A 14 1.96 -9.13 -6.43
N ILE A 15 2.42 -8.61 -5.28
CA ILE A 15 2.39 -9.37 -4.01
C ILE A 15 0.99 -9.77 -3.57
N PHE A 16 -0.04 -9.10 -4.10
CA PHE A 16 -1.43 -9.35 -3.73
C PHE A 16 -2.14 -10.34 -4.66
N VAL A 17 -1.47 -10.93 -5.65
CA VAL A 17 -2.16 -11.72 -6.69
C VAL A 17 -2.95 -12.89 -6.09
N ASP A 18 -2.33 -13.64 -5.18
CA ASP A 18 -2.98 -14.78 -4.51
C ASP A 18 -4.04 -14.29 -3.52
N PHE A 19 -3.76 -13.17 -2.83
CA PHE A 19 -4.71 -12.55 -1.89
C PHE A 19 -6.00 -12.12 -2.60
N ILE A 20 -5.91 -11.55 -3.79
CA ILE A 20 -7.06 -11.12 -4.60
C ILE A 20 -7.94 -12.31 -4.97
N GLY A 21 -7.34 -13.48 -5.22
CA GLY A 21 -8.07 -14.72 -5.49
C GLY A 21 -9.05 -15.13 -4.38
N HIS A 22 -8.85 -14.63 -3.16
CA HIS A 22 -9.71 -14.88 -2.00
C HIS A 22 -10.76 -13.80 -1.74
N LEU A 23 -10.88 -12.77 -2.59
CA LEU A 23 -11.83 -11.66 -2.39
C LEU A 23 -13.16 -11.83 -3.14
N ASP A 24 -13.53 -13.06 -3.53
CA ASP A 24 -14.84 -13.43 -4.08
C ASP A 24 -15.37 -12.48 -5.18
N GLY A 25 -14.53 -12.16 -6.17
CA GLY A 25 -14.91 -11.31 -7.30
C GLY A 25 -15.10 -9.82 -6.96
N ALA A 26 -14.57 -9.36 -5.82
CA ALA A 26 -14.56 -7.94 -5.50
C ALA A 26 -13.79 -7.10 -6.54
N GLU A 27 -14.18 -5.84 -6.66
CA GLU A 27 -13.46 -4.87 -7.48
C GLU A 27 -12.19 -4.44 -6.73
N VAL A 28 -11.04 -4.61 -7.37
CA VAL A 28 -9.74 -4.38 -6.75
C VAL A 28 -8.97 -3.32 -7.51
N THR A 29 -8.56 -2.28 -6.80
CA THR A 29 -7.57 -1.29 -7.25
C THR A 29 -6.23 -1.58 -6.61
N LEU A 30 -5.20 -1.75 -7.44
CA LEU A 30 -3.82 -1.89 -6.99
C LEU A 30 -3.12 -0.53 -7.07
N ILE A 31 -2.50 -0.09 -5.98
CA ILE A 31 -1.57 1.05 -6.02
C ILE A 31 -0.16 0.48 -6.03
N ASP A 32 0.61 0.87 -7.04
CA ASP A 32 2.02 0.53 -7.15
C ASP A 32 2.87 1.77 -6.82
N LEU A 33 3.77 1.62 -5.85
CA LEU A 33 4.67 2.68 -5.38
C LEU A 33 6.01 2.69 -6.14
N GLY A 34 6.17 1.88 -7.19
CA GLY A 34 7.32 1.95 -8.09
C GLY A 34 8.66 1.46 -7.54
N PHE A 35 8.68 0.71 -6.43
CA PHE A 35 9.94 0.27 -5.83
C PHE A 35 10.66 -0.84 -6.62
N VAL A 36 9.90 -1.71 -7.30
CA VAL A 36 10.43 -2.86 -8.05
C VAL A 36 9.71 -2.96 -9.40
N ALA A 37 10.45 -3.20 -10.49
CA ALA A 37 9.89 -3.35 -11.83
C ALA A 37 9.27 -4.75 -12.06
N GLY A 38 8.42 -4.89 -13.08
CA GLY A 38 7.90 -6.19 -13.54
C GLY A 38 6.57 -6.63 -12.94
N GLY A 39 5.91 -5.80 -12.14
CA GLY A 39 4.58 -6.05 -11.57
C GLY A 39 3.42 -5.55 -12.43
N PRO A 40 2.16 -5.87 -12.03
CA PRO A 40 0.98 -5.30 -12.64
C PRO A 40 0.99 -3.77 -12.51
N LYS A 41 0.44 -3.09 -13.51
CA LYS A 41 0.37 -1.62 -13.54
C LYS A 41 -0.52 -1.11 -12.40
N GLY A 42 0.05 -0.29 -11.53
CA GLY A 42 -0.72 0.41 -10.49
C GLY A 42 -1.62 1.49 -11.06
N ALA A 43 -2.75 1.72 -10.37
CA ALA A 43 -3.61 2.88 -10.58
C ALA A 43 -3.06 4.11 -9.83
N SER A 44 -3.47 5.30 -10.26
CA SER A 44 -3.13 6.56 -9.63
C SER A 44 -4.15 7.04 -8.59
N ASP A 45 -5.35 6.45 -8.57
CA ASP A 45 -6.45 6.81 -7.67
C ASP A 45 -7.33 5.58 -7.39
N TRP A 46 -8.21 5.67 -6.39
CA TRP A 46 -9.13 4.60 -5.99
C TRP A 46 -10.51 5.13 -5.52
N PRO A 47 -11.57 4.32 -5.55
CA PRO A 47 -12.90 4.72 -5.08
C PRO A 47 -12.94 5.11 -3.59
N SER A 48 -13.67 6.16 -3.22
CA SER A 48 -13.70 6.71 -1.86
C SER A 48 -14.34 5.79 -0.80
N ASP A 49 -15.13 4.81 -1.23
CA ASP A 49 -15.81 3.84 -0.37
C ASP A 49 -15.11 2.47 -0.34
N ALA A 50 -13.89 2.36 -0.89
CA ALA A 50 -13.12 1.13 -0.85
C ALA A 50 -12.68 0.79 0.58
N ILE A 51 -12.52 -0.51 0.86
CA ILE A 51 -11.76 -1.00 2.02
C ILE A 51 -10.28 -0.90 1.65
N ALA A 52 -9.52 -0.07 2.37
CA ALA A 52 -8.11 0.14 2.12
C ALA A 52 -7.27 -0.89 2.88
N ILE A 53 -6.35 -1.56 2.18
CA ILE A 53 -5.44 -2.57 2.73
C ILE A 53 -4.00 -2.10 2.48
N GLY A 54 -3.30 -1.81 3.57
CA GLY A 54 -1.90 -1.37 3.51
C GLY A 54 -0.97 -2.42 4.10
N HIS A 55 0.00 -2.88 3.32
CA HIS A 55 1.10 -3.70 3.82
C HIS A 55 2.30 -2.82 4.18
N SER A 56 2.82 -2.95 5.41
CA SER A 56 4.05 -2.26 5.84
C SER A 56 3.99 -0.75 5.54
N LEU A 57 4.93 -0.22 4.74
CA LEU A 57 4.95 1.18 4.29
C LEU A 57 3.67 1.62 3.56
N GLY A 58 2.98 0.71 2.87
CA GLY A 58 1.72 1.00 2.18
C GLY A 58 0.62 1.48 3.11
N LEU A 59 0.61 1.04 4.38
CA LEU A 59 -0.32 1.57 5.39
C LEU A 59 -0.04 3.04 5.68
N LEU A 60 1.23 3.38 5.95
CA LEU A 60 1.62 4.76 6.24
C LEU A 60 1.29 5.69 5.07
N TRP A 61 1.48 5.21 3.83
CA TRP A 61 1.10 5.92 2.63
C TRP A 61 -0.42 6.17 2.55
N LEU A 62 -1.25 5.16 2.86
CA LEU A 62 -2.70 5.29 2.91
C LEU A 62 -3.17 6.28 3.99
N LEU A 63 -2.55 6.28 5.17
CA LEU A 63 -2.85 7.25 6.23
C LEU A 63 -2.53 8.69 5.78
N GLN A 64 -1.40 8.88 5.08
CA GLN A 64 -0.98 10.19 4.59
C GLN A 64 -1.83 10.71 3.41
N ARG A 65 -2.14 9.84 2.43
CA ARG A 65 -2.82 10.21 1.19
C ARG A 65 -4.33 10.08 1.25
N GLY A 66 -4.81 9.08 1.97
CA GLY A 66 -6.23 8.77 2.07
C GLY A 66 -7.00 9.81 2.87
N GLN A 67 -6.44 10.32 3.97
CA GLN A 67 -7.12 11.32 4.83
C GLN A 67 -8.57 10.95 5.19
N GLY A 68 -8.86 9.65 5.35
CA GLY A 68 -10.22 9.12 5.59
C GLY A 68 -11.03 8.75 4.34
N ARG A 69 -10.44 8.82 3.13
CA ARG A 69 -11.02 8.38 1.85
C ARG A 69 -10.99 6.85 1.71
N PHE A 70 -11.67 6.17 2.63
CA PHE A 70 -11.96 4.74 2.58
C PHE A 70 -13.10 4.41 3.56
N ARG A 71 -13.84 3.33 3.28
CA ARG A 71 -14.90 2.82 4.17
C ARG A 71 -14.33 2.18 5.43
N ALA A 72 -13.18 1.54 5.31
CA ALA A 72 -12.45 0.88 6.39
C ALA A 72 -10.96 0.79 6.03
N LEU A 73 -10.11 0.63 7.04
CA LEU A 73 -8.66 0.45 6.89
C LEU A 73 -8.22 -0.86 7.53
N VAL A 74 -7.43 -1.63 6.80
CA VAL A 74 -6.80 -2.88 7.25
C VAL A 74 -5.30 -2.73 7.18
N SER A 75 -4.65 -2.89 8.33
CA SER A 75 -3.19 -2.94 8.46
C SER A 75 -2.72 -4.39 8.33
N VAL A 76 -1.78 -4.65 7.41
CA VAL A 76 -1.05 -5.91 7.33
C VAL A 76 0.40 -5.62 7.65
N GLN A 77 0.84 -5.97 8.87
CA GLN A 77 2.20 -5.68 9.35
C GLN A 77 2.62 -4.21 9.15
N GLY A 78 1.65 -3.29 9.22
CA GLY A 78 1.86 -1.87 9.03
C GLY A 78 2.28 -1.15 10.30
N PHE A 79 2.61 0.13 10.15
CA PHE A 79 2.98 1.04 11.22
C PHE A 79 2.48 2.45 10.90
N ASP A 80 2.23 3.25 11.92
CA ASP A 80 1.95 4.68 11.85
C ASP A 80 3.22 5.53 12.07
N CYS A 81 4.22 4.98 12.77
CA CYS A 81 5.53 5.59 12.95
C CYS A 81 6.66 4.53 12.95
N PHE A 82 7.49 4.55 11.89
CA PHE A 82 8.61 3.60 11.78
C PHE A 82 9.92 4.13 12.40
N CYS A 83 10.11 5.45 12.37
CA CYS A 83 11.42 6.06 12.65
C CYS A 83 11.89 5.91 14.10
N CYS A 84 10.99 5.70 15.06
CA CYS A 84 11.35 5.45 16.46
C CYS A 84 11.86 4.02 16.71
N HIS A 85 11.74 3.12 15.73
CA HIS A 85 12.04 1.69 15.90
C HIS A 85 13.16 1.17 15.00
N VAL A 86 13.75 2.02 14.16
CA VAL A 86 14.83 1.62 13.24
C VAL A 86 15.94 2.65 13.13
N ALA A 87 17.11 2.20 12.67
CA ALA A 87 18.24 3.09 12.40
C ALA A 87 17.86 4.19 11.38
N PRO A 88 18.32 5.44 11.56
CA PRO A 88 18.02 6.55 10.65
C PRO A 88 18.39 6.27 9.18
N SER A 89 19.42 5.46 8.93
CA SER A 89 19.83 5.04 7.59
C SER A 89 18.73 4.28 6.84
N ARG A 90 17.93 3.46 7.55
CA ARG A 90 16.79 2.73 6.98
C ARG A 90 15.66 3.70 6.62
N VAL A 91 15.37 4.66 7.49
CA VAL A 91 14.36 5.72 7.23
C VAL A 91 14.75 6.54 5.99
N ALA A 92 16.03 6.91 5.87
CA ALA A 92 16.53 7.66 4.73
C ALA A 92 16.42 6.88 3.41
N ALA A 93 16.68 5.57 3.44
CA ALA A 93 16.51 4.70 2.27
C ALA A 93 15.04 4.59 1.83
N LEU A 94 14.11 4.46 2.80
CA LEU A 94 12.67 4.42 2.53
C LEU A 94 12.16 5.72 1.89
N ARG A 95 12.54 6.88 2.43
CA ARG A 95 12.13 8.19 1.90
C ARG A 95 12.53 8.39 0.44
N ARG A 96 13.79 8.09 0.08
CA ARG A 96 14.26 8.19 -1.31
C ARG A 96 13.49 7.30 -2.29
N GLY A 97 12.87 6.22 -1.80
CA GLY A 97 12.02 5.37 -2.62
C GLY A 97 10.68 6.02 -2.94
N LEU A 98 10.10 6.75 -1.99
CA LEU A 98 8.77 7.38 -2.10
C LEU A 98 8.75 8.66 -2.95
N GLU A 99 9.92 9.27 -3.15
CA GLU A 99 10.08 10.51 -3.93
C GLU A 99 10.26 10.26 -5.44
N ARG A 100 10.28 9.00 -5.87
CA ARG A 100 10.40 8.60 -7.28
C ARG A 100 9.03 8.55 -7.95
#